data_AF-A0A3S1IEX2-F1
#
_entry.id   AF-A0A3S1IEX2-F1
#
_cell.length_a   1.000
_cell.length_b   1.000
_cell.length_c   1.000
_cell.angle_alpha   90.00
_cell.angle_beta   90.00
_cell.angle_gamma   90.00
#
_symmetry.space_group_name_H-M   'P 1'
#
loop_
_entity.id
_entity.type
_entity.pdbx_description
1 polymer ?
#
loop_
_entity_poly.entity_id
_entity_poly.type
_entity_poly.pdbx_seq_one_letter_code
_entity_poly.pdbx_strand_id
1 'polypeptide(L)'
;MFKDFDNEDIRDAVRRLCERFPGEYWRKLDADRAYPVDFVNALTEAGYLATLIPEEYGGSGLTLSAAAAVLEEIQRAGCNGAACHAQMYVMGTVLRHGNELQKERYLPKIASGELRLQAFGV
;
A
#
# COMPACT_ATOMS: atom_id res chain seq x y z
N MET A 1 -25.37 2.89 13.84
CA MET A 1 -25.52 2.89 12.38
C MET A 1 -24.13 2.79 11.79
N PHE A 2 -23.67 1.57 11.49
CA PHE A 2 -22.41 1.39 10.76
C PHE A 2 -22.69 1.80 9.32
N LYS A 3 -21.99 2.82 8.82
CA LYS A 3 -22.01 3.12 7.38
C LYS A 3 -21.44 1.89 6.68
N ASP A 4 -22.12 1.39 5.66
CA ASP A 4 -21.54 0.37 4.78
C ASP A 4 -20.28 0.98 4.14
N PHE A 5 -19.12 0.50 4.58
CA PHE A 5 -17.80 0.85 4.03
C PHE A 5 -17.45 -0.16 2.95
N ASP A 6 -18.29 -0.26 1.92
CA ASP A 6 -18.12 -1.31 0.90
C ASP A 6 -16.77 -1.18 0.16
N ASN A 7 -16.23 0.06 0.12
CA ASN A 7 -14.97 0.39 -0.56
C ASN A 7 -14.95 -0.09 -2.02
N GLU A 8 -16.12 -0.23 -2.66
CA GLU A 8 -16.25 -0.78 -4.01
C GLU A 8 -15.45 0.01 -5.04
N ASP A 9 -15.41 1.34 -4.96
CA ASP A 9 -14.58 2.15 -5.87
C ASP A 9 -13.08 1.84 -5.72
N ILE A 10 -12.63 1.59 -4.48
CA ILE A 10 -11.24 1.20 -4.19
C ILE A 10 -10.97 -0.20 -4.74
N ARG A 11 -11.89 -1.14 -4.49
CA ARG A 11 -11.81 -2.52 -4.98
C ARG A 11 -11.76 -2.56 -6.51
N ASP A 12 -12.62 -1.82 -7.18
CA ASP A 12 -12.65 -1.76 -8.64
C ASP A 12 -11.40 -1.12 -9.23
N ALA A 13 -10.89 -0.06 -8.62
CA ALA A 13 -9.65 0.57 -9.07
C ALA A 13 -8.43 -0.32 -8.84
N VAL A 14 -8.34 -1.01 -7.70
CA VAL A 14 -7.27 -1.98 -7.42
C VAL A 14 -7.37 -3.20 -8.34
N ARG A 15 -8.58 -3.68 -8.66
CA ARG A 15 -8.81 -4.76 -9.62
C ARG A 15 -8.24 -4.41 -10.99
N ARG A 16 -8.59 -3.23 -11.53
CA ARG A 16 -8.06 -2.72 -12.80
C ARG A 16 -6.54 -2.56 -12.79
N LEU A 17 -5.96 -2.15 -11.66
CA LEU A 17 -4.51 -2.09 -11.52
C LEU A 17 -3.89 -3.50 -11.59
N CYS A 18 -4.49 -4.48 -10.91
CA CYS A 18 -4.02 -5.86 -10.87
C CYS A 18 -4.10 -6.56 -12.24
N GLU A 19 -5.04 -6.20 -13.12
CA GLU A 19 -5.14 -6.72 -14.49
C GLU A 19 -3.87 -6.51 -15.31
N ARG A 20 -3.05 -5.51 -14.96
CA ARG A 20 -1.74 -5.24 -15.59
C ARG A 20 -0.66 -6.26 -15.20
N PHE A 21 -0.91 -7.10 -14.19
CA PHE A 21 0.06 -8.04 -13.59
C PHE A 21 -0.49 -9.47 -13.63
N PRO A 22 -0.63 -10.07 -14.82
CA PRO A 22 -1.21 -11.40 -14.98
C PRO A 22 -0.36 -12.50 -14.31
N GLY A 23 -0.92 -13.69 -14.16
CA GLY A 23 -0.22 -14.81 -13.51
C GLY A 23 1.13 -15.20 -14.14
N GLU A 24 1.39 -14.87 -15.40
CA GLU A 24 2.73 -15.02 -16.01
C GLU A 24 3.80 -14.10 -15.39
N TYR A 25 3.45 -12.87 -15.02
CA TYR A 25 4.34 -11.95 -14.31
C TYR A 25 4.78 -12.56 -12.98
N TRP A 26 3.82 -13.06 -12.19
CA TRP A 26 4.09 -13.67 -10.90
C TRP A 26 4.90 -14.96 -11.00
N ARG A 27 4.58 -15.84 -11.96
CA ARG A 27 5.35 -17.07 -12.20
C ARG A 27 6.79 -16.81 -12.61
N LYS A 28 7.04 -15.76 -13.41
CA LYS A 28 8.39 -15.34 -13.77
C LYS A 28 9.17 -14.88 -12.54
N LEU A 29 8.57 -14.02 -11.72
CA LEU A 29 9.21 -13.55 -10.49
C LEU A 29 9.55 -14.70 -9.54
N ASP A 30 8.66 -15.69 -9.39
CA ASP A 30 8.91 -16.88 -8.57
C ASP A 30 10.10 -17.69 -9.10
N ALA A 31 10.13 -17.97 -10.41
CA ALA A 31 11.24 -18.68 -11.05
C ALA A 31 12.59 -17.96 -10.88
N ASP A 32 12.57 -16.63 -11.00
CA ASP A 32 13.76 -15.78 -10.89
C ASP A 32 14.10 -15.41 -9.43
N ARG A 33 13.25 -15.77 -8.46
CA ARG A 33 13.30 -15.30 -7.06
C ARG A 33 13.39 -13.78 -6.94
N ALA A 34 12.71 -13.08 -7.83
CA ALA A 34 12.78 -11.63 -7.98
C ALA A 34 11.69 -10.90 -7.17
N TYR A 35 11.98 -9.65 -6.81
CA TYR A 35 11.03 -8.77 -6.14
C TYR A 35 10.07 -8.11 -7.16
N PRO A 36 8.77 -7.97 -6.86
CA PRO A 36 7.77 -7.41 -7.79
C PRO A 36 7.85 -5.87 -7.87
N VAL A 37 8.97 -5.33 -8.36
CA VAL A 37 9.23 -3.87 -8.44
C VAL A 37 8.12 -3.13 -9.19
N ASP A 38 7.71 -3.63 -10.36
CA ASP A 38 6.75 -2.94 -11.22
C ASP A 38 5.36 -2.86 -10.57
N PHE A 39 4.93 -3.94 -9.92
CA PHE A 39 3.66 -4.00 -9.18
C PHE A 39 3.64 -3.02 -8.01
N VAL A 40 4.73 -2.98 -7.26
CA VAL A 40 4.92 -2.07 -6.13
C VAL A 40 4.92 -0.61 -6.57
N ASN A 41 5.61 -0.30 -7.68
CA ASN A 41 5.66 1.05 -8.22
C ASN A 41 4.25 1.49 -8.65
N ALA A 42 3.51 0.62 -9.35
CA ALA A 42 2.14 0.91 -9.74
C ALA A 42 1.23 1.20 -8.53
N LEU A 43 1.33 0.43 -7.44
CA LEU A 43 0.57 0.69 -6.21
C LEU A 43 1.00 1.97 -5.49
N THR A 44 2.29 2.31 -5.53
CA THR A 44 2.83 3.56 -4.98
C THR A 44 2.31 4.76 -5.74
N GLU A 45 2.41 4.74 -7.07
CA GLU A 45 1.94 5.81 -7.96
C GLU A 45 0.43 6.04 -7.86
N ALA A 46 -0.33 4.96 -7.64
CA ALA A 46 -1.77 5.03 -7.40
C ALA A 46 -2.14 5.49 -5.98
N GLY A 47 -1.17 5.72 -5.10
CA GLY A 47 -1.38 6.21 -3.73
C GLY A 47 -1.78 5.12 -2.72
N TYR A 48 -1.97 3.87 -3.14
CA TYR A 48 -2.47 2.81 -2.25
C TYR A 48 -1.50 2.46 -1.12
N LEU A 49 -0.19 2.63 -1.31
CA LEU A 49 0.78 2.38 -0.24
C LEU A 49 0.88 3.53 0.78
N ALA A 50 0.17 4.64 0.53
CA ALA A 50 0.06 5.81 1.40
C ALA A 50 -1.36 6.00 1.96
N THR A 51 -2.24 5.00 1.79
CA THR A 51 -3.68 5.06 2.14
C THR A 51 -3.94 5.63 3.54
N LEU A 52 -3.18 5.21 4.55
CA LEU A 52 -3.38 5.61 5.95
C LEU A 52 -2.61 6.87 6.37
N ILE A 53 -1.75 7.42 5.50
CA ILE A 53 -1.01 8.64 5.81
C ILE A 53 -1.97 9.82 5.64
N PRO A 54 -2.07 10.75 6.61
CA PRO A 54 -2.90 11.94 6.48
C PRO A 54 -2.54 12.81 5.27
N GLU A 55 -3.53 13.54 4.75
CA GLU A 55 -3.36 14.42 3.58
C GLU A 55 -2.31 15.52 3.80
N GLU A 56 -2.15 16.02 5.03
CA GLU A 56 -1.12 17.01 5.39
C GLU A 56 0.31 16.50 5.16
N TYR A 57 0.50 15.18 5.14
CA TYR A 57 1.76 14.52 4.82
C TYR A 57 1.77 13.89 3.41
N GLY A 58 0.79 14.22 2.56
CA GLY A 58 0.72 13.77 1.17
C GLY A 58 0.12 12.38 0.94
N GLY A 59 -0.51 11.77 1.96
CA GLY A 59 -1.27 10.53 1.80
C GLY A 59 -2.76 10.77 1.51
N SER A 60 -3.55 9.70 1.55
CA SER A 60 -5.00 9.78 1.26
C SER A 60 -5.87 9.98 2.49
N GLY A 61 -5.33 9.84 3.71
CA GLY A 61 -6.08 9.98 4.97
C GLY A 61 -7.24 8.98 5.12
N LEU A 62 -7.24 7.89 4.36
CA LEU A 62 -8.31 6.89 4.35
C LEU A 62 -8.22 5.97 5.57
N THR A 63 -9.29 5.20 5.77
CA THR A 63 -9.47 4.34 6.95
C THR A 63 -8.70 3.02 6.84
N LEU A 64 -8.55 2.32 7.97
CA LEU A 64 -8.04 0.96 8.00
C LEU A 64 -8.89 -0.01 7.15
N SER A 65 -10.22 0.21 7.07
CA SER A 65 -11.09 -0.61 6.22
C SER A 65 -10.76 -0.42 4.73
N ALA A 66 -10.42 0.80 4.29
CA ALA A 66 -9.96 1.06 2.93
C ALA A 66 -8.62 0.35 2.64
N ALA A 67 -7.66 0.43 3.57
CA ALA A 67 -6.39 -0.29 3.47
C ALA A 67 -6.59 -1.82 3.39
N ALA A 68 -7.52 -2.37 4.18
CA ALA A 68 -7.88 -3.78 4.12
C ALA A 68 -8.49 -4.16 2.76
N ALA A 69 -9.41 -3.33 2.24
CA ALA A 69 -10.04 -3.56 0.94
C ALA A 69 -9.02 -3.61 -0.21
N VAL A 70 -7.99 -2.75 -0.18
CA VAL A 70 -6.86 -2.80 -1.13
C VAL A 70 -6.17 -4.17 -1.10
N LEU A 71 -5.78 -4.65 0.09
CA LEU A 71 -5.03 -5.90 0.21
C LEU A 71 -5.89 -7.13 -0.12
N GLU A 72 -7.15 -7.12 0.27
CA GLU A 72 -8.13 -8.16 -0.08
C GLU A 72 -8.32 -8.25 -1.60
N GLU A 73 -8.45 -7.10 -2.27
CA GLU A 73 -8.61 -7.04 -3.71
C GLU A 73 -7.38 -7.59 -4.44
N ILE A 74 -6.18 -7.18 -4.02
CA ILE A 74 -4.93 -7.67 -4.61
C ILE A 74 -4.89 -9.19 -4.59
N GLN A 75 -5.22 -9.80 -3.45
CA GLN A 75 -5.23 -11.26 -3.31
C GLN A 75 -6.35 -11.89 -4.15
N ARG A 76 -7.55 -11.29 -4.16
CA ARG A 76 -8.68 -11.80 -4.96
C ARG A 76 -8.41 -11.76 -6.45
N ALA A 77 -7.65 -10.78 -6.94
CA ALA A 77 -7.24 -10.66 -8.32
C ALA A 77 -6.09 -11.62 -8.71
N GLY A 78 -5.61 -12.46 -7.78
CA GLY A 78 -4.52 -13.41 -8.03
C GLY A 78 -3.11 -12.79 -8.00
N CYS A 79 -2.99 -11.55 -7.50
CA CYS A 79 -1.72 -10.89 -7.25
C CYS A 79 -1.23 -11.16 -5.82
N ASN A 80 0.02 -10.79 -5.50
CA ASN A 80 0.59 -10.99 -4.16
C ASN A 80 0.80 -9.66 -3.42
N GLY A 81 0.00 -9.41 -2.39
CA GLY A 81 0.07 -8.20 -1.56
C GLY A 81 1.19 -8.17 -0.52
N ALA A 82 1.93 -9.28 -0.33
CA ALA A 82 2.93 -9.37 0.74
C ALA A 82 4.04 -8.32 0.61
N ALA A 83 4.46 -8.00 -0.62
CA ALA A 83 5.48 -6.99 -0.91
C ALA A 83 5.05 -5.55 -0.56
N CYS A 84 3.76 -5.32 -0.33
CA CYS A 84 3.14 -4.01 -0.10
C CYS A 84 2.59 -3.85 1.32
N HIS A 85 2.14 -4.96 1.92
CA HIS A 85 1.48 -4.99 3.22
C HIS A 85 2.29 -4.30 4.32
N ALA A 86 3.59 -4.58 4.43
CA ALA A 86 4.43 -4.01 5.49
C ALA A 86 4.45 -2.48 5.45
N GLN A 87 4.58 -1.89 4.26
CA GLN A 87 4.59 -0.43 4.11
C GLN A 87 3.28 0.20 4.62
N MET A 88 2.15 -0.49 4.46
CA MET A 88 0.83 0.02 4.83
C MET A 88 0.55 0.03 6.34
N TYR A 89 1.37 -0.58 7.19
CA TYR A 89 1.17 -0.49 8.65
C TYR A 89 2.40 -0.04 9.43
N VAL A 90 3.63 -0.27 8.92
CA VAL A 90 4.85 0.10 9.66
C VAL A 90 4.96 1.62 9.80
N MET A 91 4.44 2.41 8.85
CA MET A 91 4.36 3.86 8.99
C MET A 91 3.45 4.32 10.15
N GLY A 92 2.55 3.45 10.61
CA GLY A 92 1.75 3.64 11.82
C GLY A 92 2.60 3.89 13.07
N THR A 93 3.84 3.38 13.12
CA THR A 93 4.78 3.67 14.20
C THR A 93 5.17 5.14 14.23
N VAL A 94 5.52 5.72 13.08
CA VAL A 94 5.88 7.14 12.97
C VAL A 94 4.65 8.01 13.20
N LEU A 95 3.49 7.63 12.65
CA LEU A 95 2.24 8.37 12.82
C LEU A 95 1.83 8.47 14.30
N ARG A 96 1.91 7.37 15.06
CA ARG A 96 1.42 7.30 16.44
C ARG A 96 2.44 7.72 17.49
N HIS A 97 3.72 7.49 17.23
CA HIS A 97 4.77 7.63 18.24
C HIS A 97 5.90 8.58 17.83
N GLY A 98 5.92 9.03 16.58
CA GLY A 98 6.86 10.05 16.13
C GLY A 98 6.55 11.42 16.73
N ASN A 99 7.58 12.19 17.02
CA ASN A 99 7.42 13.63 17.27
C ASN A 99 7.20 14.38 15.93
N GLU A 100 6.86 15.67 16.00
CA GLU A 100 6.56 16.47 14.81
C GLU A 100 7.71 16.50 13.79
N LEU A 101 8.96 16.65 14.26
CA LEU A 101 10.14 16.61 13.38
C LEU A 101 10.29 15.27 12.65
N GLN A 102 9.96 14.15 13.29
CA GLN A 102 9.99 12.82 12.66
C GLN A 102 8.85 12.68 11.64
N LYS A 103 7.64 13.15 11.97
CA LYS A 103 6.49 13.09 11.06
C LYS A 103 6.75 13.90 9.79
N GLU A 104 7.14 15.17 9.94
CA GLU A 104 7.47 16.07 8.83
C GLU A 104 8.61 15.53 7.96
N ARG A 105 9.62 14.90 8.57
CA ARG A 105 10.76 14.35 7.83
C ARG A 105 10.44 13.08 7.04
N TYR A 106 9.65 12.17 7.61
CA TYR A 106 9.49 10.82 7.07
C TYR A 106 8.18 10.60 6.33
N LEU A 107 7.05 11.10 6.82
CA LEU A 107 5.75 10.78 6.24
C LEU A 107 5.58 11.28 4.80
N PRO A 108 6.01 12.50 4.42
CA PRO A 108 5.95 12.95 3.02
C PRO A 108 6.78 12.09 2.06
N LYS A 109 7.94 11.62 2.52
CA LYS A 109 8.82 10.74 1.74
C LYS A 109 8.25 9.34 1.59
N ILE A 110 7.55 8.85 2.61
CA ILE A 110 6.86 7.56 2.55
C ILE A 110 5.64 7.66 1.64
N ALA A 111 4.87 8.75 1.74
CA ALA A 111 3.68 8.96 0.94
C ALA A 111 4.00 9.08 -0.56
N SER A 112 5.07 9.79 -0.91
CA SER A 112 5.55 9.90 -2.30
C SER A 112 6.27 8.66 -2.83
N GLY A 113 6.65 7.72 -1.96
CA GLY A 113 7.45 6.55 -2.32
C GLY A 113 8.95 6.79 -2.44
N GLU A 114 9.46 8.01 -2.22
CA GLU A 114 10.90 8.31 -2.13
C GLU A 114 11.59 7.44 -1.05
N LEU A 115 10.88 7.22 0.06
CA LEU A 115 11.32 6.37 1.16
C LEU A 115 10.35 5.21 1.33
N ARG A 116 10.85 3.97 1.33
CA ARG A 116 10.02 2.79 1.58
C ARG A 116 10.27 2.22 2.97
N LEU A 117 9.30 2.38 3.86
CA LEU A 117 9.36 1.84 5.22
C LEU A 117 8.69 0.47 5.29
N GLN A 118 9.41 -0.58 4.89
CA GLN A 118 8.87 -1.95 4.71
C GLN A 118 9.41 -3.01 5.67
N ALA A 119 10.40 -2.67 6.48
CA ALA A 119 11.06 -3.62 7.36
C ALA A 119 10.98 -3.13 8.80
N PHE A 120 10.87 -4.08 9.73
CA PHE A 120 10.97 -3.85 11.16
C PHE A 120 11.66 -5.07 11.78
N GLY A 121 12.46 -4.84 12.82
CA GLY A 121 13.06 -5.89 13.63
C GLY A 121 12.30 -6.00 14.96
N VAL A 122 12.07 -7.23 15.41
CA VAL A 122 11.50 -7.55 16.73
C VAL A 122 12.57 -8.13 17.64
#